data_AF-A0A4Q3AV81-F1
#
_entry.id   AF-A0A4Q3AV81-F1
#
_cell.length_a   1.000
_cell.length_b   1.000
_cell.length_c   1.000
_cell.angle_alpha   90.00
_cell.angle_beta   90.00
_cell.angle_gamma   90.00
#
_symmetry.space_group_name_H-M   'P 1'
#
loop_
_entity.id
_entity.type
_entity.pdbx_description
1 polymer ?
#
loop_
_entity_poly.entity_id
_entity_poly.type
_entity_poly.pdbx_seq_one_letter_code
_entity_poly.pdbx_strand_id
1 'polypeptide(L)'
;MRIVLLFAAVSIALAGCGGLRPLYGGGANGPVQSVLDSVEIAPIDGQAGWLVANALRDRIDTGARQSARYRLEVKLDDQIAGLGVRRDDSVARERRTLRARYQLIDLTNG
;
A
#
# COMPACT_ATOMS: atom_id res chain seq x y z
N MET A 1 -28.16 -15.19 -41.72
CA MET A 1 -27.27 -14.01 -41.80
C MET A 1 -27.61 -12.90 -40.80
N ARG A 2 -28.88 -12.47 -40.63
CA ARG A 2 -29.25 -11.39 -39.66
C ARG A 2 -28.89 -11.68 -38.19
N ILE A 3 -29.07 -12.91 -37.72
CA ILE A 3 -28.73 -13.29 -36.34
C ILE A 3 -27.22 -13.25 -36.07
N VAL A 4 -26.41 -13.61 -37.07
CA VAL A 4 -24.93 -13.58 -36.98
C VAL A 4 -24.41 -12.15 -36.88
N LEU A 5 -25.01 -11.21 -37.63
CA LEU A 5 -24.70 -9.79 -37.56
C LEU A 5 -25.05 -9.17 -36.19
N LEU A 6 -26.16 -9.59 -35.59
CA LEU A 6 -26.55 -9.16 -34.24
C LEU A 6 -25.57 -9.67 -33.17
N PHE A 7 -25.14 -10.93 -33.26
CA PHE A 7 -24.16 -11.49 -32.32
C PHE A 7 -22.78 -10.82 -32.42
N ALA A 8 -22.35 -10.47 -33.64
CA ALA A 8 -21.10 -9.74 -33.87
C ALA A 8 -21.13 -8.30 -33.32
N ALA A 9 -22.28 -7.61 -33.47
CA ALA A 9 -22.45 -6.27 -32.92
C ALA A 9 -22.42 -6.25 -31.38
N VAL A 10 -23.04 -7.26 -30.73
CA VAL A 10 -23.05 -7.39 -29.27
C VAL A 10 -21.65 -7.69 -28.72
N SER A 11 -20.86 -8.52 -29.40
CA SER A 11 -19.49 -8.84 -28.95
C SER A 11 -18.53 -7.66 -29.04
N ILE A 12 -18.69 -6.77 -30.03
CA ILE A 12 -17.92 -5.51 -30.12
C ILE A 12 -18.33 -4.53 -29.01
N ALA A 13 -19.63 -4.46 -28.67
CA ALA A 13 -20.11 -3.62 -27.58
C ALA A 13 -19.59 -4.06 -26.19
N LEU A 14 -19.26 -5.35 -26.02
CA LEU A 14 -18.68 -5.89 -24.79
C LEU A 14 -17.14 -5.75 -24.70
N ALA A 15 -16.46 -5.38 -25.78
CA ALA A 15 -15.00 -5.25 -25.81
C ALA A 15 -14.45 -4.09 -24.96
N GLY A 16 -15.30 -3.17 -24.49
CA GLY A 16 -14.93 -2.02 -23.65
C GLY A 16 -14.25 -2.40 -22.32
N CYS A 17 -14.48 -3.61 -21.80
CA CYS A 17 -13.86 -4.11 -20.58
C CYS A 17 -12.57 -4.93 -20.82
N GLY A 18 -12.25 -5.30 -22.07
CA GLY A 18 -11.19 -6.25 -22.39
C GLY A 18 -9.79 -5.65 -22.59
N GLY A 19 -9.68 -4.32 -22.69
CA GLY A 19 -8.42 -3.61 -22.94
C GLY A 19 -7.68 -3.13 -21.70
N LEU A 20 -8.25 -3.32 -20.50
CA LEU A 20 -7.63 -2.88 -19.25
C LEU A 20 -6.48 -3.83 -18.89
N ARG A 21 -5.26 -3.32 -19.00
CA ARG A 21 -4.06 -4.02 -18.58
C ARG A 21 -3.53 -3.36 -17.31
N PRO A 22 -3.27 -4.12 -16.23
CA PRO A 22 -2.75 -3.53 -15.01
C PRO A 22 -1.41 -2.83 -15.29
N LEU A 23 -1.30 -1.57 -14.88
CA LEU A 23 -0.08 -0.76 -15.07
C LEU A 23 1.15 -1.41 -14.42
N TYR A 24 0.94 -2.06 -13.27
CA TYR A 24 1.95 -2.83 -12.53
C TYR A 24 1.76 -4.34 -12.73
N GLY A 25 1.30 -4.74 -13.91
CA GLY A 25 1.10 -6.14 -14.29
C GLY A 25 2.41 -6.95 -14.26
N GLY A 26 2.31 -8.21 -13.86
CA GLY A 26 3.47 -9.11 -13.66
C GLY A 26 3.36 -9.93 -12.37
N GLY A 27 2.48 -9.53 -11.45
CA GLY A 27 2.29 -10.19 -10.16
C GLY A 27 3.60 -10.20 -9.34
N ALA A 28 3.79 -11.25 -8.54
CA ALA A 28 4.99 -11.41 -7.71
C ALA A 28 6.31 -11.46 -8.52
N ASN A 29 6.25 -11.70 -9.83
CA ASN A 29 7.42 -11.81 -10.71
C ASN A 29 7.61 -10.57 -11.60
N GLY A 30 6.85 -9.49 -11.36
CA GLY A 30 6.94 -8.26 -12.14
C GLY A 30 8.21 -7.46 -11.83
N PRO A 31 8.67 -6.60 -12.76
CA PRO A 31 9.86 -5.78 -12.54
C PRO A 31 9.72 -4.82 -11.35
N VAL A 32 8.49 -4.36 -11.07
CA VAL A 32 8.21 -3.51 -9.90
C VAL A 32 8.40 -4.30 -8.61
N GLN A 33 7.91 -5.55 -8.57
CA GLN A 33 8.03 -6.38 -7.38
C GLN A 33 9.50 -6.69 -7.07
N SER A 34 10.30 -7.00 -8.09
CA SER A 34 11.75 -7.22 -7.92
C SER A 34 12.49 -6.01 -7.31
N VAL A 35 12.02 -4.79 -7.58
CA VAL A 35 12.56 -3.59 -6.93
C VAL A 35 12.05 -3.47 -5.50
N LEU A 36 10.77 -3.73 -5.25
CA LEU A 36 10.17 -3.69 -3.90
C LEU A 36 10.78 -4.72 -2.96
N ASP A 37 11.07 -5.94 -3.42
CA ASP A 37 11.74 -6.98 -2.64
C ASP A 37 13.17 -6.57 -2.22
N SER A 38 13.76 -5.55 -2.86
CA SER A 38 15.06 -4.97 -2.47
C SER A 38 14.95 -3.88 -1.39
N VAL A 39 13.74 -3.59 -0.89
CA VAL A 39 13.49 -2.57 0.15
C VAL A 39 13.29 -3.24 1.50
N GLU A 40 14.19 -2.97 2.45
CA GLU A 40 14.03 -3.37 3.85
C GLU A 40 13.29 -2.27 4.63
N ILE A 41 12.37 -2.67 5.51
CA ILE A 41 11.65 -1.74 6.39
C ILE A 41 12.39 -1.69 7.74
N ALA A 42 12.93 -0.51 8.07
CA ALA A 42 13.57 -0.28 9.36
C ALA A 42 12.56 -0.44 10.52
N PRO A 43 13.02 -0.76 11.75
CA PRO A 43 12.15 -0.77 12.91
C PRO A 43 11.42 0.57 13.08
N ILE A 44 10.12 0.50 13.36
CA ILE A 44 9.26 1.66 13.61
C ILE A 44 8.77 1.55 15.05
N ASP A 45 8.98 2.58 15.86
CA ASP A 45 8.75 2.53 17.30
C ASP A 45 7.26 2.45 17.67
N GLY A 46 7.00 1.75 18.79
CA GLY A 46 5.69 1.66 19.42
C GLY A 46 4.69 0.72 18.74
N GLN A 47 3.50 0.59 19.33
CA GLN A 47 2.44 -0.30 18.82
C GLN A 47 1.98 0.11 17.41
N ALA A 48 1.79 1.41 17.17
CA ALA A 48 1.44 1.91 15.84
C ALA A 48 2.57 1.63 14.84
N GLY A 49 3.83 1.72 15.27
CA GLY A 49 4.98 1.35 14.46
C GLY A 49 4.98 -0.10 14.04
N TRP A 50 4.70 -1.02 14.96
CA TRP A 50 4.57 -2.44 14.65
C TRP A 50 3.46 -2.72 13.62
N LEU A 51 2.28 -2.09 13.81
CA LEU A 51 1.15 -2.24 12.87
C LEU A 51 1.49 -1.73 11.47
N VAL A 52 2.13 -0.56 11.38
CA VAL A 52 2.55 0.02 10.10
C VAL A 52 3.65 -0.81 9.45
N ALA A 53 4.64 -1.27 10.23
CA ALA A 53 5.73 -2.10 9.71
C ALA A 53 5.20 -3.41 9.10
N ASN A 54 4.23 -4.06 9.75
CA ASN A 54 3.60 -5.25 9.18
C ASN A 54 2.78 -4.93 7.93
N ALA A 55 1.97 -3.88 7.95
CA ALA A 55 1.19 -3.48 6.77
C ALA A 55 2.09 -3.09 5.58
N LEU A 56 3.29 -2.54 5.85
CA LEU A 56 4.29 -2.27 4.82
C LEU A 56 4.90 -3.56 4.27
N ARG A 57 5.28 -4.51 5.15
CA ARG A 57 5.78 -5.83 4.73
C ARG A 57 4.77 -6.56 3.87
N ASP A 58 3.50 -6.63 4.30
CA ASP A 58 2.44 -7.31 3.55
C ASP A 58 2.22 -6.72 2.13
N ARG A 59 2.60 -5.45 1.91
CA ARG A 59 2.45 -4.76 0.62
C ARG A 59 3.69 -4.83 -0.26
N ILE A 60 4.88 -4.92 0.34
CA ILE A 60 6.17 -4.75 -0.34
C ILE A 60 6.91 -6.07 -0.45
N ASP A 61 6.82 -6.93 0.55
CA ASP A 61 7.57 -8.18 0.65
C ASP A 61 6.70 -9.36 0.20
N THR A 62 7.17 -10.11 -0.79
CA THR A 62 6.53 -11.36 -1.24
C THR A 62 7.04 -12.60 -0.51
N GLY A 63 7.95 -12.44 0.45
CA GLY A 63 8.69 -13.51 1.13
C GLY A 63 9.93 -13.98 0.36
N ALA A 64 10.21 -13.39 -0.81
CA ALA A 64 11.42 -13.66 -1.57
C ALA A 64 12.61 -12.96 -0.91
N ARG A 65 13.54 -13.73 -0.36
CA ARG A 65 14.69 -13.17 0.37
C ARG A 65 15.74 -12.64 -0.60
N GLN A 66 15.63 -11.37 -0.97
CA GLN A 66 16.65 -10.63 -1.72
C GLN A 66 17.53 -9.81 -0.77
N SER A 67 18.78 -9.54 -1.16
CA SER A 67 19.61 -8.58 -0.43
C SER A 67 19.01 -7.18 -0.51
N ALA A 68 18.79 -6.56 0.64
CA ALA A 68 18.27 -5.20 0.71
C ALA A 68 19.24 -4.21 0.06
N ARG A 69 18.76 -3.49 -0.95
CA ARG A 69 19.46 -2.36 -1.56
C ARG A 69 19.04 -1.04 -0.92
N TYR A 70 17.77 -0.93 -0.56
CA TYR A 70 17.23 0.27 0.06
C TYR A 70 16.73 -0.04 1.47
N ARG A 71 16.77 0.98 2.33
CA ARG A 71 16.13 0.96 3.63
C ARG A 71 15.08 2.05 3.71
N LEU A 72 13.84 1.66 3.99
CA LEU A 72 12.74 2.57 4.27
C LEU A 72 12.74 2.88 5.77
N GLU A 73 13.09 4.11 6.10
CA GLU A 73 12.98 4.64 7.45
C GLU A 73 11.68 5.41 7.61
N VAL A 74 10.95 5.14 8.69
CA VAL A 74 9.65 5.77 8.97
C VAL A 74 9.62 6.24 10.41
N LYS A 75 9.24 7.50 10.61
CA LYS A 75 8.96 8.07 11.93
C LYS A 75 7.48 8.43 12.00
N LEU A 76 6.80 7.81 12.96
CA LEU A 76 5.38 8.05 13.21
C LEU A 76 5.19 9.12 14.27
N ASP A 77 4.14 9.91 14.07
CA ASP A 77 3.65 10.93 14.97
C ASP A 77 2.17 10.67 15.21
N ASP A 78 1.81 10.30 16.43
CA ASP A 78 0.46 9.89 16.80
C ASP A 78 -0.17 10.93 17.72
N GLN A 79 -1.27 11.52 17.26
CA GLN A 79 -1.95 12.60 17.95
C GLN A 79 -3.38 12.19 18.24
N ILE A 80 -3.74 12.16 19.52
CA ILE A 80 -5.11 11.86 19.96
C ILE A 80 -5.72 13.15 20.51
N ALA A 81 -6.85 13.56 19.93
CA ALA A 81 -7.61 14.71 20.37
C ALA A 81 -9.02 14.28 20.81
N GLY A 82 -9.39 14.60 22.05
CA GLY A 82 -10.77 14.48 22.52
C GLY A 82 -11.65 15.56 21.88
N LEU A 83 -12.70 15.16 21.17
CA LEU A 83 -13.61 16.07 20.46
C LEU A 83 -15.00 16.16 21.08
N GLY A 84 -15.40 15.19 21.91
CA GLY A 84 -16.68 15.21 22.61
C GLY A 84 -16.47 15.05 24.09
N VAL A 85 -16.52 16.13 24.86
CA VAL A 85 -16.40 16.10 26.33
C VAL A 85 -17.79 16.24 26.93
N ARG A 86 -18.16 15.32 27.82
CA ARG A 86 -19.45 15.33 28.55
C ARG A 86 -19.37 16.24 29.79
N ARG A 87 -20.51 16.50 30.44
CA ARG A 87 -20.58 17.37 31.64
C ARG A 87 -19.83 16.82 32.85
N ASP A 88 -19.53 15.53 32.84
CA ASP A 88 -18.74 14.82 33.84
C ASP A 88 -17.25 14.71 33.41
N ASP A 89 -16.80 15.57 32.49
CA ASP A 89 -15.46 15.62 31.91
C ASP A 89 -14.99 14.36 31.17
N SER A 90 -15.89 13.41 30.95
CA SER A 90 -15.53 12.17 30.25
C SER A 90 -15.58 12.35 28.72
N VAL A 91 -14.56 11.84 28.02
CA VAL A 91 -14.45 11.93 26.55
C VAL A 91 -15.30 10.85 25.89
N ALA A 92 -16.29 11.27 25.09
CA ALA A 92 -17.20 10.42 24.32
C ALA A 92 -16.71 10.11 22.91
N ARG A 93 -15.82 10.95 22.36
CA ARG A 93 -15.29 10.81 21.01
C ARG A 93 -13.88 11.36 20.94
N GLU A 94 -13.00 10.55 20.36
CA GLU A 94 -11.64 10.94 20.04
C GLU A 94 -11.42 10.96 18.52
N ARG A 95 -10.48 11.80 18.10
CA ARG A 95 -9.88 11.73 16.78
C ARG A 95 -8.41 11.42 16.95
N ARG A 96 -8.00 10.25 16.48
CA ARG A 96 -6.59 9.86 16.35
C ARG A 96 -6.09 10.21 14.96
N THR A 97 -4.97 10.91 14.88
CA THR A 97 -4.29 11.29 13.64
C THR A 97 -2.89 10.70 13.67
N LEU A 98 -2.62 9.77 12.75
CA LEU A 98 -1.29 9.17 12.58
C LEU A 98 -0.61 9.78 11.37
N ARG A 99 0.51 10.47 11.59
CA ARG A 99 1.33 11.07 10.53
C ARG A 99 2.65 10.31 10.42
N ALA A 100 2.97 9.90 9.20
CA ALA A 100 4.25 9.26 8.88
C ALA A 100 5.17 10.24 8.13
N ARG A 101 6.39 10.41 8.63
CA ARG A 101 7.51 10.99 7.88
C ARG A 101 8.40 9.83 7.47
N TYR A 102 8.83 9.78 6.21
CA TYR A 102 9.61 8.66 5.72
C TYR A 102 10.74 9.09 4.80
N GLN A 103 11.77 8.26 4.73
CA GLN A 103 12.91 8.40 3.83
C GLN A 103 13.28 7.02 3.28
N LEU A 104 13.64 6.99 1.99
CA LEU A 104 14.25 5.82 1.38
C LEU A 104 15.76 6.09 1.24
N ILE A 105 16.57 5.26 1.89
CA ILE A 105 18.04 5.36 1.91
C ILE A 105 18.61 4.28 0.98
N ASP A 106 19.53 4.64 0.09
CA ASP A 106 20.25 3.65 -0.73
C ASP A 106 21.46 3.16 0.06
N LEU A 107 21.46 1.87 0.43
CA LEU A 107 22.50 1.28 1.27
C LEU A 107 23.86 1.19 0.56
N THR A 108 23.92 1.43 -0.76
CA THR A 108 25.19 1.51 -1.50
C THR A 108 25.93 2.82 -1.26
N ASN A 109 25.22 3.93 -1.02
CA ASN A 109 25.79 5.27 -1.02
C ASN A 109 25.51 6.07 0.27
N GLY A 110 24.62 5.57 1.14
CA GLY A 110 24.15 6.26 2.35
C GLY A 110 23.04 7.27 2.06
#